data_AF-A0A2G9Q586-F1
#
_entry.id   AF-A0A2G9Q586-F1
#
_cell.length_a   1.000
_cell.length_b   1.000
_cell.length_c   1.000
_cell.angle_alpha   90.00
_cell.angle_beta   90.00
_cell.angle_gamma   90.00
#
_symmetry.space_group_name_H-M   'P 1'
#
loop_
_entity.id
_entity.type
_entity.pdbx_description
1 polymer ?
#
loop_
_entity_poly.entity_id
_entity_poly.type
_entity_poly.pdbx_seq_one_letter_code
_entity_poly.pdbx_strand_id
1 'polypeptide(L)' 'MNKQELRHRVRMADNEVMDAFRKIMAARQKKRTPTKKEKDQAWKALKERESILKLLDG' A
#
# COMPACT_ATOMS: atom_id res chain seq x y z
N MET A 1 2.30 17.72 -13.12
CA MET A 1 1.50 17.18 -12.01
C MET A 1 1.67 18.10 -10.82
N ASN A 2 0.60 18.58 -10.20
CA ASN A 2 0.71 19.55 -9.10
C ASN A 2 1.16 18.83 -7.82
N LYS A 3 2.04 19.43 -7.00
CA LYS A 3 2.49 18.91 -5.71
C LYS A 3 1.32 18.51 -4.79
N GLN A 4 0.19 19.22 -4.87
CA GLN A 4 -1.01 18.91 -4.09
C GLN A 4 -1.69 17.60 -4.54
N GLU A 5 -1.72 17.34 -5.85
CA GLU A 5 -2.25 16.11 -6.44
C GLU A 5 -1.37 14.90 -6.06
N LEU A 6 -0.04 15.07 -6.12
CA LEU A 6 0.91 14.05 -5.66
C LEU A 6 0.72 13.73 -4.17
N ARG A 7 0.57 14.74 -3.31
CA ARG A 7 0.27 14.53 -1.88
C ARG A 7 -1.06 13.82 -1.65
N HIS A 8 -2.07 14.10 -2.47
CA HIS A 8 -3.33 13.36 -2.41
C HIS A 8 -3.15 11.89 -2.80
N ARG A 9 -2.40 11.61 -3.87
CA ARG A 9 -2.09 10.23 -4.29
C ARG A 9 -1.26 9.46 -3.27
N VAL A 10 -0.31 10.11 -2.59
CA VAL A 10 0.42 9.47 -1.46
C VAL A 10 -0.56 9.04 -0.38
N ARG A 11 -1.50 9.91 0.03
CA ARG A 11 -2.51 9.54 1.04
C ARG A 11 -3.37 8.35 0.61
N MET A 12 -3.73 8.28 -0.67
CA MET A 12 -4.47 7.13 -1.20
C MET A 12 -3.63 5.84 -1.14
N ALA A 13 -2.36 5.90 -1.55
CA ALA A 13 -1.45 4.77 -1.48
C ALA A 13 -1.18 4.34 -0.01
N ASP A 14 -1.06 5.28 0.92
CA ASP A 14 -0.94 5.00 2.36
C ASP A 14 -2.15 4.23 2.89
N ASN A 15 -3.37 4.63 2.50
CA ASN A 15 -4.59 3.92 2.88
C ASN A 15 -4.59 2.48 2.34
N GLU A 16 -4.17 2.28 1.10
CA GLU A 16 -4.11 0.96 0.49
C GLU A 16 -3.06 0.05 1.14
N VAL A 17 -1.91 0.61 1.54
CA VAL A 17 -0.91 -0.11 2.36
C VAL A 17 -1.51 -0.54 3.69
N MET A 18 -2.23 0.35 4.38
CA MET A 18 -2.86 0.04 5.66
C MET A 18 -3.97 -1.03 5.52
N ASP A 19 -4.74 -0.99 4.44
CA ASP A 19 -5.78 -1.99 4.19
C ASP A 19 -5.21 -3.36 3.84
N ALA A 20 -4.13 -3.42 3.05
CA ALA A 20 -3.40 -4.65 2.79
C ALA A 20 -2.79 -5.23 4.09
N PHE A 21 -2.23 -4.37 4.95
CA PHE A 21 -1.73 -4.76 6.26
C PHE A 21 -2.83 -5.34 7.15
N ARG A 22 -3.99 -4.66 7.27
CA ARG A 22 -5.14 -5.14 8.05
C ARG A 22 -5.62 -6.51 7.56
N LYS A 23 -5.70 -6.73 6.25
CA LYS A 23 -6.08 -8.03 5.66
C LYS A 23 -5.10 -9.14 6.03
N ILE A 24 -3.80 -8.88 5.93
CA ILE A 24 -2.75 -9.83 6.32
C ILE A 24 -2.84 -10.15 7.82
N MET A 25 -3.02 -9.13 8.67
CA MET A 25 -3.16 -9.32 10.11
C MET A 25 -4.41 -10.11 10.47
N ALA A 26 -5.54 -9.86 9.82
CA ALA A 26 -6.77 -10.64 9.99
C ALA A 26 -6.58 -12.12 9.58
N ALA A 27 -5.83 -12.39 8.51
CA ALA A 27 -5.48 -13.76 8.13
C ALA A 27 -4.63 -14.44 9.21
N ARG A 28 -3.59 -13.76 9.71
CA ARG A 28 -2.71 -14.26 10.77
C ARG A 28 -3.47 -14.50 12.08
N GLN A 29 -4.39 -13.60 12.44
CA GLN A 29 -5.22 -13.73 13.64
C GLN A 29 -6.09 -15.00 13.58
N LYS A 30 -6.59 -15.35 12.39
CA LYS A 30 -7.31 -16.60 12.13
C LYS A 30 -6.40 -17.83 12.00
N LYS A 31 -5.12 -17.71 12.38
CA LYS A 31 -4.07 -18.74 12.22
C LYS A 31 -3.93 -19.25 10.78
N ARG A 32 -4.34 -18.43 9.80
CA ARG A 32 -4.22 -18.73 8.37
C ARG A 32 -2.99 -18.06 7.80
N THR A 33 -2.28 -18.76 6.92
CA THR A 33 -1.21 -18.17 6.12
C THR A 33 -1.79 -17.21 5.07
N PRO A 34 -1.31 -15.97 4.96
CA PRO A 34 -1.69 -15.07 3.88
C PRO A 34 -1.42 -15.70 2.52
N THR A 35 -2.39 -15.62 1.61
CA THR A 35 -2.30 -16.15 0.26
C THR A 35 -1.28 -15.37 -0.57
N LYS A 36 -0.80 -15.98 -1.67
CA LYS A 36 0.03 -15.28 -2.66
C LYS A 36 -0.63 -13.99 -3.14
N LYS A 37 -1.94 -14.03 -3.44
CA LYS A 37 -2.72 -12.86 -3.87
C LYS A 37 -2.70 -11.72 -2.83
N GLU A 38 -2.85 -12.03 -1.54
CA GLU A 38 -2.80 -11.03 -0.47
C GLU A 38 -1.40 -10.42 -0.33
N LYS A 39 -0.35 -11.24 -0.46
CA LYS A 39 1.04 -10.78 -0.44
C LYS A 39 1.36 -9.90 -1.65
N ASP A 40 0.92 -10.30 -2.85
CA ASP A 40 1.13 -9.56 -4.09
C ASP A 40 0.41 -8.21 -4.05
N GLN A 41 -0.81 -8.16 -3.48
CA GLN A 41 -1.53 -6.90 -3.27
C GLN A 41 -0.78 -5.96 -2.31
N ALA A 42 -0.29 -6.48 -1.18
CA ALA A 42 0.51 -5.69 -0.25
C ALA A 42 1.82 -5.19 -0.89
N TRP A 43 2.49 -6.04 -1.67
CA TRP A 43 3.70 -5.67 -2.39
C TRP A 43 3.45 -4.59 -3.44
N LYS A 44 2.34 -4.69 -4.19
CA LYS A 44 1.94 -3.66 -5.17
C LYS A 44 1.67 -2.32 -4.48
N ALA A 45 0.93 -2.32 -3.37
CA ALA A 45 0.63 -1.10 -2.62
C ALA A 45 1.92 -0.40 -2.12
N LEU A 46 2.90 -1.18 -1.64
CA LEU A 46 4.21 -0.64 -1.22
C LEU A 46 4.97 -0.02 -2.38
N LYS A 47 5.04 -0.69 -3.54
CA LYS A 47 5.71 -0.15 -4.73
C LYS A 47 5.04 1.10 -5.27
N GLU A 48 3.71 1.15 -5.23
CA GLU A 48 2.96 2.33 -5.67
C GLU A 48 3.25 3.54 -4.77
N ARG A 49 3.23 3.35 -3.45
CA ARG A 49 3.62 4.38 -2.49
C ARG A 49 5.04 4.89 -2.74
N GLU A 50 6.00 3.99 -2.93
CA GLU A 50 7.40 4.34 -3.19
C GLU A 50 7.56 5.15 -4.49
N SER A 51 6.86 4.74 -5.56
CA SER A 51 6.87 5.43 -6.86
C SER A 51 6.36 6.87 -6.74
N ILE A 52 5.26 7.07 -6.00
CA ILE A 52 4.68 8.42 -5.83
C ILE A 52 5.60 9.30 -4.96
N LEU A 53 6.25 8.74 -3.94
CA LEU A 53 7.20 9.47 -3.11
C LEU A 53 8.42 9.94 -3.90
N LYS A 54 8.98 9.08 -4.78
CA LYS A 54 10.07 9.47 -5.68
C LYS A 54 9.70 10.65 -6.60
N LEU A 55 8.42 10.74 -7.01
CA LEU A 55 7.92 11.87 -7.80
C LEU A 55 7.68 13.15 -6.98
N LEU A 56 7.59 13.06 -5.65
CA LEU A 56 7.46 14.21 -4.75
C LEU A 56 8.80 14.81 -4.33
N ASP A 57 9.81 13.96 -4.21
CA ASP A 57 11.19 14.34 -3.86
C ASP A 57 11.99 14.84 -5.08
N GLY A 58 11.47 14.62 -6.29
CA GLY A 58 12.02 15.11 -7.55
C GLY A 58 11.63 16.54 -7.91
#